data_AF-A0A3A5WX84-F1
#
_entry.id   AF-A0A3A5WX84-F1
#
_cell.length_a   1.000
_cell.length_b   1.000
_cell.length_c   1.000
_cell.angle_alpha   90.00
_cell.angle_beta   90.00
_cell.angle_gamma   90.00
#
_symmetry.space_group_name_H-M   'P 1'
#
loop_
_entity.id
_entity.type
_entity.pdbx_description
1 polymer ?
#
loop_
_entity_poly.entity_id
_entity_poly.type
_entity_poly.pdbx_seq_one_letter_code
_entity_poly.pdbx_strand_id
1 'polypeptide(L)'
;MNLCIGLLLVLLTACQGAKKEVETQTPRISVSEYAMLHEVVKIKLDNVAPDMEMTVDFGDGTVETGRNDGLLTHAYAKEGDYTIKAQTATGTLTAGIHVCDLPALSVAMRRFKDPSYKKVWVMAHRAHTQDKTIPENSLSAIEAAVAAGAEILECDVRHTKDGVLVVCHDETIDATTTGQGRIADMTYDEILQYNLKDRAGKPTDEKMPTLEEYLTAVRGRAYVDIDKCTGQGIFGKVADVVCRTGMMEAVFFYSGVEEGTREVLGVVEDANVYPWVGGHKLLEGLPRTFFVQTSYATEGRSPSLGDSVELGMIPSVCLLWVLDQAIPEYALDDRQLDELFDIFPTVRMIQTDVPAELIAALEKKGLR
;
A
#
# COMPACT_ATOMS: atom_id res chain seq x y z
N MET A 1 34.82 48.17 68.58
CA MET A 1 34.31 47.02 69.33
C MET A 1 33.74 46.04 68.31
N ASN A 2 34.48 44.94 68.11
CA ASN A 2 34.27 43.70 67.34
C ASN A 2 33.06 43.57 66.39
N LEU A 3 33.26 43.35 65.08
CA LEU A 3 33.71 42.12 64.36
C LEU A 3 32.52 41.21 63.98
N CYS A 4 32.26 41.04 62.69
CA CYS A 4 32.23 39.75 62.00
C CYS A 4 31.74 39.92 60.55
N ILE A 5 32.68 39.81 59.61
CA ILE A 5 32.47 39.70 58.17
C ILE A 5 32.25 38.21 57.88
N GLY A 6 31.05 37.84 57.42
CA GLY A 6 30.70 36.48 57.01
C GLY A 6 31.20 36.18 55.61
N LEU A 7 32.15 35.24 55.52
CA LEU A 7 32.81 34.77 54.31
C LEU A 7 31.86 33.92 53.43
N LEU A 8 31.98 34.15 52.13
CA LEU A 8 31.35 33.43 51.02
C LEU A 8 31.72 31.94 51.03
N LEU A 9 30.73 31.03 51.10
CA LEU A 9 30.93 29.59 50.85
C LEU A 9 30.41 29.24 49.46
N VAL A 10 31.32 28.94 48.55
CA VAL A 10 31.03 28.36 47.22
C VAL A 10 30.94 26.85 47.38
N LEU A 11 29.74 26.30 47.27
CA LEU A 11 29.50 24.86 47.13
C LEU A 11 29.46 24.52 45.64
N LEU A 12 30.59 24.08 45.11
CA LEU A 12 30.68 23.38 43.82
C LEU A 12 30.30 21.92 44.04
N THR A 13 29.03 21.57 43.87
CA THR A 13 28.63 20.17 43.68
C THR A 13 28.80 19.80 42.22
N ALA A 14 29.80 18.97 41.95
CA ALA A 14 30.02 18.31 40.68
C ALA A 14 28.87 17.33 40.40
N CYS A 15 28.02 17.64 39.44
CA CYS A 15 27.22 16.62 38.76
C CYS A 15 28.11 16.00 37.69
N GLN A 16 28.66 14.82 38.01
CA GLN A 16 29.16 13.88 37.00
C GLN A 16 28.07 13.73 35.94
N GLY A 17 28.35 14.19 34.72
CA GLY A 17 27.56 13.77 33.58
C GLY A 17 27.65 12.26 33.52
N ALA A 18 26.53 11.58 33.80
CA ALA A 18 26.39 10.19 33.44
C ALA A 18 26.70 10.14 31.95
N LYS A 19 27.82 9.49 31.59
CA LYS A 19 28.03 9.05 30.22
C LYS A 19 26.77 8.28 29.89
N LYS A 20 25.95 8.77 28.95
CA LYS A 20 25.01 7.90 28.26
C LYS A 20 25.86 6.72 27.83
N GLU A 21 25.62 5.55 28.42
CA GLU A 21 26.08 4.31 27.83
C GLU A 21 25.56 4.37 26.40
N VAL A 22 26.49 4.50 25.46
CA VAL A 22 26.20 4.22 24.07
C VAL A 22 25.91 2.74 24.10
N GLU A 23 24.64 2.35 24.18
CA GLU A 23 24.22 0.98 23.90
C GLU A 23 24.85 0.65 22.55
N THR A 24 25.88 -0.18 22.57
CA THR A 24 26.45 -0.76 21.37
C THR A 24 25.39 -1.71 20.85
N GLN A 25 24.46 -1.17 20.06
CA GLN A 25 23.41 -1.94 19.44
C GLN A 25 24.06 -3.05 18.60
N THR A 26 23.44 -4.24 18.62
CA THR A 26 24.00 -5.41 17.95
C THR A 26 24.05 -5.19 16.43
N PRO A 27 25.17 -5.50 15.76
CA PRO A 27 25.26 -5.51 14.30
C PRO A 27 24.19 -6.39 13.67
N ARG A 28 23.54 -5.89 12.62
CA ARG A 28 22.51 -6.65 11.88
C ARG A 28 22.45 -6.23 10.42
N ILE A 29 21.89 -7.09 9.58
CA ILE A 29 21.47 -6.71 8.23
C ILE A 29 20.11 -6.01 8.36
N SER A 30 20.03 -4.78 7.87
CA SER A 30 18.78 -4.03 7.72
C SER A 30 18.16 -4.37 6.38
N VAL A 31 17.15 -5.23 6.40
CA VAL A 31 16.39 -5.67 5.24
C VAL A 31 14.94 -5.95 5.66
N SER A 32 13.99 -5.78 4.74
CA SER A 32 12.61 -6.24 4.94
C SER A 32 12.59 -7.77 5.02
N GLU A 33 11.74 -8.32 5.88
CA GLU A 33 11.49 -9.77 5.95
C GLU A 33 10.76 -10.29 4.70
N TYR A 34 10.12 -9.40 3.95
CA TYR A 34 9.38 -9.72 2.73
C TYR A 34 9.85 -8.83 1.56
N ALA A 35 9.88 -9.41 0.37
CA ALA A 35 10.05 -8.70 -0.88
C ALA A 35 9.13 -9.28 -1.98
N MET A 36 8.82 -8.47 -2.98
CA MET A 36 8.14 -8.90 -4.20
C MET A 36 9.14 -9.44 -5.23
N LEU A 37 8.67 -10.25 -6.19
CA LEU A 37 9.49 -10.73 -7.29
C LEU A 37 10.09 -9.54 -8.06
N HIS A 38 11.40 -9.58 -8.30
CA HIS A 38 12.17 -8.52 -8.95
C HIS A 38 12.16 -7.17 -8.22
N GLU A 39 11.73 -7.11 -6.97
CA GLU A 39 11.94 -5.96 -6.10
C GLU A 39 13.44 -5.73 -5.91
N VAL A 40 13.88 -4.48 -6.00
CA VAL A 40 15.27 -4.13 -5.71
C VAL A 40 15.44 -3.99 -4.19
N VAL A 41 15.96 -5.04 -3.58
CA VAL A 41 16.29 -5.11 -2.15
C VAL A 41 17.64 -4.43 -1.92
N LYS A 42 17.66 -3.38 -1.10
CA LYS A 42 18.90 -2.69 -0.69
C LYS A 42 19.46 -3.34 0.56
N ILE A 43 20.77 -3.62 0.57
CA ILE A 43 21.46 -4.20 1.72
C ILE A 43 22.23 -3.11 2.47
N LYS A 44 21.92 -2.98 3.75
CA LYS A 44 22.65 -2.12 4.69
C LYS A 44 22.92 -2.88 5.97
N LEU A 45 24.10 -2.68 6.56
CA LEU A 45 24.44 -3.21 7.88
C LEU A 45 24.28 -2.10 8.92
N ASP A 46 23.32 -2.27 9.82
CA ASP A 46 23.15 -1.38 10.97
C ASP A 46 24.21 -1.70 12.02
N ASN A 47 24.63 -0.67 12.77
CA ASN A 47 25.61 -0.79 13.85
C ASN A 47 26.97 -1.35 13.41
N VAL A 48 27.28 -1.14 12.13
CA VAL A 48 28.56 -1.45 11.48
C VAL A 48 29.09 -0.16 10.84
N ALA A 49 30.41 -0.04 10.67
CA ALA A 49 30.99 1.14 10.03
C ALA A 49 30.41 1.34 8.61
N PRO A 50 30.07 2.58 8.21
CA PRO A 50 29.33 2.90 6.97
C PRO A 50 30.13 2.72 5.67
N ASP A 51 31.37 2.25 5.76
CA ASP A 51 32.25 1.99 4.62
C ASP A 51 32.99 0.66 4.81
N MET A 52 32.50 -0.18 5.73
CA MET A 52 33.07 -1.50 5.96
C MET A 52 32.93 -2.35 4.71
N GLU A 53 34.04 -2.97 4.28
CA GLU A 53 34.01 -3.97 3.22
C GLU A 53 33.21 -5.20 3.67
N MET A 54 32.35 -5.68 2.77
CA MET A 54 31.54 -6.85 3.00
C MET A 54 31.36 -7.67 1.72
N THR A 55 31.25 -8.98 1.89
CA THR A 55 30.80 -9.90 0.84
C THR A 55 29.45 -10.45 1.24
N VAL A 56 28.44 -10.27 0.38
CA VAL A 56 27.05 -10.66 0.64
C VAL A 56 26.69 -11.82 -0.27
N ASP A 57 26.33 -12.95 0.33
CA ASP A 57 25.67 -14.08 -0.32
C ASP A 57 24.16 -13.91 -0.12
N PHE A 58 23.41 -13.79 -1.21
CA PHE A 58 21.96 -13.54 -1.18
C PHE A 58 21.12 -14.80 -0.98
N GLY A 59 21.76 -15.99 -0.95
CA GLY A 59 21.11 -17.27 -0.72
C GLY A 59 20.53 -17.92 -1.98
N ASP A 60 20.53 -17.25 -3.13
CA ASP A 60 20.07 -17.79 -4.42
C ASP A 60 21.22 -18.19 -5.37
N GLY A 61 22.45 -18.20 -4.85
CA GLY A 61 23.68 -18.45 -5.60
C GLY A 61 24.40 -17.18 -6.06
N THR A 62 23.78 -16.00 -5.90
CA THR A 62 24.39 -14.70 -6.19
C THR A 62 25.25 -14.25 -5.01
N VAL A 63 26.49 -13.86 -5.28
CA VAL A 63 27.43 -13.33 -4.28
C VAL A 63 28.05 -12.05 -4.81
N GLU A 64 27.96 -10.98 -4.03
CA GLU A 64 28.54 -9.68 -4.38
C GLU A 64 29.47 -9.17 -3.30
N THR A 65 30.45 -8.35 -3.67
CA THR A 65 31.37 -7.69 -2.73
C THR A 65 31.28 -6.18 -2.92
N GLY A 66 31.19 -5.46 -1.81
CA GLY A 66 31.05 -4.02 -1.80
C GLY A 66 31.33 -3.43 -0.43
N ARG A 67 30.80 -2.23 -0.20
CA ARG A 67 30.94 -1.48 1.04
C ARG A 67 29.58 -1.25 1.67
N ASN A 68 29.55 -1.03 2.98
CA ASN A 68 28.33 -0.71 3.73
C ASN A 68 27.81 0.73 3.50
N ASP A 69 27.80 1.19 2.26
CA ASP A 69 27.38 2.53 1.83
C ASP A 69 25.92 2.57 1.35
N GLY A 70 25.24 1.42 1.33
CA GLY A 70 23.85 1.27 0.90
C GLY A 70 23.67 1.14 -0.61
N LEU A 71 24.75 0.96 -1.38
CA LEU A 71 24.70 0.78 -2.84
C LEU A 71 24.59 -0.68 -3.27
N LEU A 72 24.83 -1.63 -2.37
CA LEU A 72 24.71 -3.06 -2.67
C LEU A 72 23.23 -3.45 -2.68
N THR A 73 22.76 -3.95 -3.82
CA THR A 73 21.34 -4.25 -4.06
C THR A 73 21.18 -5.58 -4.78
N HIS A 74 20.06 -6.26 -4.58
CA HIS A 74 19.72 -7.47 -5.32
C HIS A 74 18.24 -7.52 -5.66
N ALA A 75 17.91 -8.23 -6.74
CA ALA A 75 16.53 -8.44 -7.14
C ALA A 75 16.30 -9.93 -7.43
N TYR A 76 15.55 -10.58 -6.55
CA TYR A 76 15.27 -12.01 -6.64
C TYR A 76 14.39 -12.33 -7.84
N ALA A 77 14.78 -13.34 -8.63
CA ALA A 77 14.06 -13.76 -9.83
C ALA A 77 13.08 -14.92 -9.60
N LYS A 78 13.06 -15.48 -8.39
CA LYS A 78 12.21 -16.60 -7.99
C LYS A 78 11.65 -16.34 -6.61
N GLU A 79 10.43 -16.81 -6.38
CA GLU A 79 9.82 -16.84 -5.05
C GLU A 79 10.57 -17.80 -4.13
N GLY A 80 10.42 -17.60 -2.82
CA GLY A 80 10.91 -18.53 -1.80
C GLY A 80 11.58 -17.85 -0.63
N ASP A 81 12.02 -18.70 0.30
CA ASP A 81 12.75 -18.27 1.50
C ASP A 81 14.25 -18.31 1.24
N TYR A 82 14.91 -17.18 1.47
CA TYR A 82 16.35 -17.03 1.34
C TYR A 82 16.98 -16.62 2.67
N THR A 83 18.25 -17.00 2.84
CA THR A 83 19.09 -16.51 3.94
C THR A 83 20.22 -15.68 3.37
N ILE A 84 20.16 -14.37 3.60
CA ILE A 84 21.24 -13.44 3.26
C ILE A 84 22.35 -13.61 4.29
N LYS A 85 23.59 -13.71 3.83
CA LYS A 85 24.79 -13.78 4.68
C LYS A 85 25.76 -12.67 4.29
N ALA A 86 26.03 -11.74 5.20
CA ALA A 86 27.03 -10.70 5.01
C ALA A 86 28.30 -11.03 5.79
N GLN A 87 29.37 -11.35 5.07
CA GLN A 87 30.70 -11.56 5.64
C GLN A 87 31.42 -10.22 5.76
N THR A 88 31.88 -9.89 6.97
CA THR A 88 32.66 -8.69 7.28
C THR A 88 33.98 -9.05 7.96
N ALA A 89 34.85 -8.06 8.18
CA ALA A 89 36.05 -8.21 8.99
C ALA A 89 35.75 -8.57 10.46
N THR A 90 34.55 -8.23 10.96
CA THR A 90 34.14 -8.46 12.35
C THR A 90 33.34 -9.75 12.56
N GLY A 91 32.99 -10.46 11.48
CA GLY A 91 32.20 -11.70 11.55
C GLY A 91 31.16 -11.79 10.43
N THR A 92 30.32 -12.81 10.52
CA THR A 92 29.21 -13.06 9.58
C THR A 92 27.89 -12.64 10.21
N LEU A 93 27.10 -11.86 9.48
CA LEU A 93 25.72 -11.51 9.83
C LEU A 93 24.76 -12.27 8.93
N THR A 94 23.56 -12.56 9.42
CA THR A 94 22.53 -13.27 8.66
C THR A 94 21.15 -12.61 8.80
N ALA A 95 20.35 -12.61 7.75
CA ALA A 95 18.95 -12.24 7.78
C ALA A 95 18.12 -13.15 6.85
N GLY A 96 16.88 -13.45 7.25
CA GLY A 96 15.92 -14.13 6.39
C GLY A 96 15.17 -13.14 5.53
N ILE A 97 14.81 -13.56 4.32
CA ILE A 97 13.90 -12.82 3.44
C ILE A 97 12.99 -13.80 2.70
N HIS A 98 11.70 -13.51 2.68
CA HIS A 98 10.69 -14.23 1.93
C HIS A 98 10.32 -13.45 0.67
N VAL A 99 10.57 -14.03 -0.50
CA VAL A 99 10.21 -13.45 -1.79
C VAL A 99 8.86 -14.00 -2.23
N CYS A 100 7.87 -13.11 -2.35
CA CYS A 100 6.50 -13.43 -2.72
C CYS A 100 6.36 -13.64 -4.24
N ASP A 101 5.48 -14.55 -4.68
CA ASP A 101 5.14 -14.77 -6.10
C ASP A 101 4.20 -13.68 -6.68
N LEU A 102 4.61 -12.44 -6.51
CA LEU A 102 3.95 -11.27 -7.09
C LEU A 102 5.05 -10.33 -7.56
N PRO A 103 5.08 -9.92 -8.84
CA PRO A 103 6.07 -8.95 -9.31
C PRO A 103 5.97 -7.64 -8.54
N ALA A 104 7.10 -7.06 -8.19
CA ALA A 104 7.16 -5.71 -7.63
C ALA A 104 6.38 -4.75 -8.51
N LEU A 105 5.56 -3.88 -7.91
CA LEU A 105 4.67 -3.00 -8.64
C LEU A 105 5.46 -2.08 -9.58
N SER A 106 6.62 -1.57 -9.16
CA SER A 106 7.51 -0.79 -10.01
C SER A 106 8.04 -1.56 -11.23
N VAL A 107 8.06 -2.89 -11.19
CA VAL A 107 8.42 -3.77 -12.32
C VAL A 107 7.21 -4.06 -13.19
N ALA A 108 6.08 -4.42 -12.57
CA ALA A 108 4.83 -4.68 -13.28
C ALA A 108 4.37 -3.47 -14.09
N MET A 109 4.47 -2.26 -13.52
CA MET A 109 4.09 -1.01 -14.17
C MET A 109 4.90 -0.71 -15.44
N ARG A 110 6.15 -1.20 -15.57
CA ARG A 110 6.96 -1.00 -16.78
C ARG A 110 6.39 -1.72 -18.00
N ARG A 111 5.62 -2.81 -17.81
CA ARG A 111 5.01 -3.57 -18.91
C ARG A 111 4.05 -2.71 -19.73
N PHE A 112 3.38 -1.75 -19.10
CA PHE A 112 2.48 -0.83 -19.80
C PHE A 112 3.19 0.16 -20.74
N LYS A 113 4.51 0.30 -20.65
CA LYS A 113 5.29 1.05 -21.65
C LYS A 113 5.42 0.29 -22.98
N ASP A 114 5.22 -1.02 -22.98
CA ASP A 114 5.21 -1.84 -24.19
C ASP A 114 3.86 -1.69 -24.92
N PRO A 115 3.83 -1.16 -26.16
CA PRO A 115 2.59 -1.02 -26.92
C PRO A 115 1.85 -2.34 -27.18
N SER A 116 2.54 -3.48 -27.11
CA SER A 116 1.95 -4.81 -27.26
C SER A 116 1.24 -5.30 -25.99
N TYR A 117 1.52 -4.70 -24.82
CA TYR A 117 0.85 -5.04 -23.58
C TYR A 117 -0.56 -4.43 -23.54
N LYS A 118 -1.55 -5.26 -23.88
CA LYS A 118 -2.97 -4.86 -23.94
C LYS A 118 -3.79 -5.28 -22.73
N LYS A 119 -3.20 -5.97 -21.75
CA LYS A 119 -3.92 -6.46 -20.57
C LYS A 119 -4.57 -5.29 -19.83
N VAL A 120 -5.85 -5.47 -19.47
CA VAL A 120 -6.59 -4.57 -18.59
C VAL A 120 -6.63 -5.22 -17.21
N TRP A 121 -6.02 -4.56 -16.23
CA TRP A 121 -6.09 -4.99 -14.83
C TRP A 121 -7.49 -4.76 -14.26
N VAL A 122 -7.91 -5.62 -13.34
CA VAL A 122 -9.17 -5.47 -12.62
C VAL A 122 -8.90 -5.20 -11.16
N MET A 123 -9.54 -4.15 -10.66
CA MET A 123 -9.51 -3.75 -9.27
C MET A 123 -10.87 -4.03 -8.63
N ALA A 124 -10.90 -4.85 -7.58
CA ALA A 124 -12.10 -5.11 -6.81
C ALA A 124 -12.31 -3.98 -5.79
N HIS A 125 -13.35 -3.17 -5.97
CA HIS A 125 -13.73 -2.07 -5.06
C HIS A 125 -14.12 -2.65 -3.69
N ARG A 126 -13.48 -2.21 -2.61
CA ARG A 126 -13.63 -2.75 -1.24
C ARG A 126 -13.44 -4.27 -1.12
N ALA A 127 -12.67 -4.84 -2.04
CA ALA A 127 -12.58 -6.27 -2.31
C ALA A 127 -13.94 -6.96 -2.60
N HIS A 128 -14.93 -6.22 -3.09
CA HIS A 128 -16.25 -6.76 -3.43
C HIS A 128 -16.20 -7.82 -4.52
N THR A 129 -17.20 -8.71 -4.41
CA THR A 129 -17.63 -9.59 -5.49
C THR A 129 -19.15 -9.56 -5.59
N GLN A 130 -19.72 -10.33 -6.53
CA GLN A 130 -21.16 -10.55 -6.62
C GLN A 130 -21.78 -11.19 -5.37
N ASP A 131 -20.99 -11.92 -4.57
CA ASP A 131 -21.51 -12.62 -3.41
C ASP A 131 -21.88 -11.63 -2.29
N LYS A 132 -23.18 -11.42 -2.12
CA LYS A 132 -23.73 -10.48 -1.13
C LYS A 132 -23.59 -10.97 0.30
N THR A 133 -23.24 -12.24 0.52
CA THR A 133 -23.06 -12.81 1.85
C THR A 133 -21.71 -12.47 2.46
N ILE A 134 -20.80 -11.90 1.66
CA ILE A 134 -19.46 -11.50 2.05
C ILE A 134 -19.46 -10.01 2.41
N PRO A 135 -19.06 -9.62 3.64
CA PRO A 135 -18.94 -8.22 4.03
C PRO A 135 -17.87 -7.49 3.22
N GLU A 136 -18.10 -6.20 2.93
CA GLU A 136 -17.10 -5.34 2.32
C GLU A 136 -15.86 -5.15 3.22
N ASN A 137 -14.70 -4.85 2.62
CA ASN A 137 -13.47 -4.50 3.36
C ASN A 137 -13.08 -5.55 4.44
N SER A 138 -13.39 -6.82 4.21
CA SER A 138 -13.21 -7.92 5.16
C SER A 138 -12.14 -8.91 4.71
N LEU A 139 -11.71 -9.81 5.60
CA LEU A 139 -10.76 -10.85 5.24
C LEU A 139 -11.39 -11.87 4.29
N SER A 140 -12.69 -12.19 4.44
CA SER A 140 -13.37 -13.05 3.47
C SER A 140 -13.56 -12.39 2.10
N ALA A 141 -13.70 -11.06 2.04
CA ALA A 141 -13.71 -10.32 0.77
C ALA A 141 -12.37 -10.43 0.03
N ILE A 142 -11.24 -10.37 0.75
CA ILE A 142 -9.92 -10.61 0.17
C ILE A 142 -9.86 -11.99 -0.49
N GLU A 143 -10.29 -13.04 0.22
CA GLU A 143 -10.29 -14.40 -0.31
C GLU A 143 -11.14 -14.50 -1.58
N ALA A 144 -12.33 -13.90 -1.59
CA ALA A 144 -13.22 -13.91 -2.73
C ALA A 144 -12.67 -13.13 -3.94
N ALA A 145 -12.10 -11.95 -3.72
CA ALA A 145 -11.54 -11.12 -4.78
C ALA A 145 -10.27 -11.75 -5.40
N VAL A 146 -9.40 -12.34 -4.57
CA VAL A 146 -8.24 -13.11 -5.05
C VAL A 146 -8.70 -14.33 -5.84
N ALA A 147 -9.70 -15.08 -5.34
CA ALA A 147 -10.25 -16.24 -6.05
C ALA A 147 -10.92 -15.85 -7.38
N ALA A 148 -11.48 -14.64 -7.46
CA ALA A 148 -12.03 -14.09 -8.71
C ALA A 148 -10.93 -13.74 -9.73
N GLY A 149 -9.67 -13.59 -9.31
CA GLY A 149 -8.53 -13.25 -10.18
C GLY A 149 -8.30 -11.74 -10.34
N ALA A 150 -8.79 -10.91 -9.42
CA ALA A 150 -8.50 -9.48 -9.42
C ALA A 150 -7.00 -9.23 -9.18
N GLU A 151 -6.41 -8.32 -9.96
CA GLU A 151 -5.00 -7.91 -9.75
C GLU A 151 -4.86 -7.00 -8.53
N ILE A 152 -5.88 -6.22 -8.21
CA ILE A 152 -5.85 -5.19 -7.18
C ILE A 152 -7.10 -5.32 -6.33
N LEU A 153 -6.92 -5.22 -5.01
CA LEU A 153 -8.00 -5.10 -4.04
C LEU A 153 -7.95 -3.70 -3.49
N GLU A 154 -8.98 -2.90 -3.75
CA GLU A 154 -9.10 -1.58 -3.13
C GLU A 154 -9.67 -1.73 -1.72
N CYS A 155 -9.17 -0.90 -0.80
CA CYS A 155 -9.65 -0.84 0.57
C CYS A 155 -9.63 0.59 1.12
N ASP A 156 -10.54 0.86 2.06
CA ASP A 156 -10.73 2.18 2.63
C ASP A 156 -10.17 2.28 4.05
N VAL A 157 -9.35 3.28 4.36
CA VAL A 157 -8.71 3.39 5.68
C VAL A 157 -9.28 4.52 6.54
N ARG A 158 -9.54 4.22 7.81
CA ARG A 158 -9.91 5.19 8.86
C ARG A 158 -9.02 4.99 10.08
N HIS A 159 -8.95 6.01 10.94
CA HIS A 159 -8.24 5.92 12.21
C HIS A 159 -9.22 5.93 13.39
N THR A 160 -8.97 5.06 14.35
CA THR A 160 -9.67 5.02 15.64
C THR A 160 -9.18 6.14 16.57
N LYS A 161 -9.87 6.33 17.69
CA LYS A 161 -9.49 7.26 18.77
C LYS A 161 -8.09 7.00 19.33
N ASP A 162 -7.69 5.74 19.44
CA ASP A 162 -6.37 5.28 19.90
C ASP A 162 -5.35 5.17 18.76
N GLY A 163 -5.71 5.59 17.54
CA GLY A 163 -4.80 5.75 16.42
C GLY A 163 -4.53 4.48 15.60
N VAL A 164 -5.27 3.40 15.85
CA VAL A 164 -5.24 2.18 15.04
C VAL A 164 -5.87 2.47 13.68
N LEU A 165 -5.24 2.00 12.60
CA LEU A 165 -5.80 2.08 11.25
C LEU A 165 -6.70 0.87 11.01
N VAL A 166 -7.98 1.13 10.75
CA VAL A 166 -9.00 0.13 10.46
C VAL A 166 -9.48 0.26 9.03
N VAL A 167 -9.95 -0.85 8.46
CA VAL A 167 -10.48 -0.86 7.09
C VAL A 167 -12.00 -0.67 7.12
N CYS A 168 -12.46 0.49 6.69
CA CYS A 168 -13.88 0.85 6.62
C CYS A 168 -14.10 2.07 5.73
N HIS A 169 -15.07 2.00 4.82
CA HIS A 169 -15.37 3.11 3.93
C HIS A 169 -15.92 4.35 4.68
N ASP A 170 -16.95 4.15 5.51
CA ASP A 170 -17.68 5.23 6.14
C ASP A 170 -16.93 5.80 7.36
N GLU A 171 -17.27 7.02 7.79
CA GLU A 171 -16.74 7.60 9.03
C GLU A 171 -17.29 6.92 10.29
N THR A 172 -18.37 6.15 10.13
CA THR A 172 -19.11 5.47 11.18
C THR A 172 -19.19 3.97 10.91
N ILE A 173 -19.27 3.16 11.95
CA ILE A 173 -19.40 1.69 11.82
C ILE A 173 -20.83 1.24 11.46
N ASP A 174 -21.78 2.17 11.40
CA ASP A 174 -23.22 1.93 11.34
C ASP A 174 -23.66 1.11 10.12
N ALA A 175 -23.11 1.42 8.93
CA ALA A 175 -23.53 0.79 7.69
C ALA A 175 -23.08 -0.68 7.61
N THR A 176 -21.86 -0.96 8.07
CA THR A 176 -21.16 -2.23 7.83
C THR A 176 -21.03 -3.11 9.06
N THR A 177 -21.49 -2.67 10.24
CA THR A 177 -21.41 -3.47 11.47
C THR A 177 -22.73 -3.56 12.25
N THR A 178 -22.78 -4.42 13.27
CA THR A 178 -23.88 -4.50 14.24
C THR A 178 -23.88 -3.37 15.28
N GLY A 179 -22.86 -2.51 15.26
CA GLY A 179 -22.72 -1.35 16.15
C GLY A 179 -23.14 -0.04 15.49
N GLN A 180 -23.02 1.04 16.27
CA GLN A 180 -23.18 2.41 15.79
C GLN A 180 -22.15 3.31 16.47
N GLY A 181 -21.68 4.32 15.77
CA GLY A 181 -20.73 5.30 16.27
C GLY A 181 -19.68 5.69 15.24
N ARG A 182 -19.10 6.88 15.44
CA ARG A 182 -18.01 7.40 14.62
C ARG A 182 -16.70 6.73 15.02
N ILE A 183 -15.96 6.22 14.02
CA ILE A 183 -14.72 5.44 14.23
C ILE A 183 -13.68 6.26 15.02
N ALA A 184 -13.53 7.54 14.69
CA ALA A 184 -12.57 8.42 15.36
C ALA A 184 -12.87 8.70 16.84
N ASP A 185 -14.09 8.36 17.32
CA ASP A 185 -14.50 8.52 18.72
C ASP A 185 -14.41 7.21 19.52
N MET A 186 -14.06 6.10 18.87
CA MET A 186 -13.99 4.75 19.45
C MET A 186 -12.55 4.23 19.44
N THR A 187 -12.16 3.49 20.47
CA THR A 187 -10.94 2.66 20.47
C THR A 187 -11.15 1.40 19.63
N TYR A 188 -10.07 0.76 19.18
CA TYR A 188 -10.21 -0.47 18.41
C TYR A 188 -10.87 -1.60 19.22
N ASP A 189 -10.57 -1.71 20.52
CA ASP A 189 -11.19 -2.68 21.43
C ASP A 189 -12.72 -2.50 21.55
N GLU A 190 -13.22 -1.26 21.48
CA GLU A 190 -14.65 -0.96 21.45
C GLU A 190 -15.28 -1.38 20.12
N ILE A 191 -14.60 -1.17 18.99
CA ILE A 191 -15.05 -1.61 17.66
C ILE A 191 -15.12 -3.13 17.59
N LEU A 192 -14.16 -3.85 18.18
CA LEU A 192 -14.11 -5.31 18.20
C LEU A 192 -15.31 -5.97 18.91
N GLN A 193 -16.13 -5.21 19.65
CA GLN A 193 -17.37 -5.74 20.24
C GLN A 193 -18.47 -6.00 19.19
N TYR A 194 -18.36 -5.43 18.00
CA TYR A 194 -19.35 -5.55 16.94
C TYR A 194 -18.89 -6.51 15.84
N ASN A 195 -19.84 -7.08 15.11
CA ASN A 195 -19.54 -7.92 13.95
C ASN A 195 -19.84 -7.14 12.67
N LEU A 196 -19.13 -7.48 11.59
CA LEU A 196 -19.46 -7.02 10.26
C LEU A 196 -20.85 -7.54 9.84
N LYS A 197 -21.47 -6.83 8.90
CA LYS A 197 -22.68 -7.24 8.20
C LYS A 197 -22.34 -7.57 6.76
N ASP A 198 -23.00 -8.57 6.24
CA ASP A 198 -23.00 -8.82 4.80
C ASP A 198 -23.72 -7.68 4.05
N ARG A 199 -23.66 -7.70 2.72
CA ARG A 199 -24.25 -6.64 1.88
C ARG A 199 -25.79 -6.65 1.89
N ALA A 200 -26.42 -7.67 2.46
CA ALA A 200 -27.86 -7.69 2.74
C ALA A 200 -28.20 -7.15 4.16
N GLY A 201 -27.20 -6.70 4.92
CA GLY A 201 -27.35 -6.17 6.27
C GLY A 201 -27.46 -7.25 7.35
N LYS A 202 -27.19 -8.52 7.03
CA LYS A 202 -27.23 -9.61 8.01
C LYS A 202 -25.88 -9.68 8.75
N PRO A 203 -25.88 -9.79 10.09
CA PRO A 203 -24.64 -9.98 10.84
C PRO A 203 -23.87 -11.24 10.39
N THR A 204 -22.55 -11.13 10.34
CA THR A 204 -21.61 -12.25 10.18
C THR A 204 -20.86 -12.49 11.49
N ASP A 205 -19.89 -13.40 11.49
CA ASP A 205 -18.97 -13.64 12.62
C ASP A 205 -17.64 -12.88 12.46
N GLU A 206 -17.46 -12.12 11.38
CA GLU A 206 -16.23 -11.38 11.09
C GLU A 206 -16.16 -10.06 11.85
N LYS A 207 -14.93 -9.65 12.15
CA LYS A 207 -14.60 -8.36 12.79
C LYS A 207 -14.03 -7.41 11.75
N MET A 208 -14.14 -6.10 12.03
CA MET A 208 -13.49 -5.07 11.23
C MET A 208 -11.96 -5.27 11.31
N PRO A 209 -11.27 -5.53 10.19
CA PRO A 209 -9.83 -5.74 10.22
C PRO A 209 -9.09 -4.41 10.41
N THR A 210 -7.91 -4.49 11.02
CA THR A 210 -6.91 -3.45 10.91
C THR A 210 -6.30 -3.44 9.50
N LEU A 211 -5.70 -2.31 9.10
CA LEU A 211 -4.96 -2.24 7.84
C LEU A 211 -3.79 -3.25 7.81
N GLU A 212 -3.14 -3.48 8.96
CA GLU A 212 -2.03 -4.43 9.08
C GLU A 212 -2.47 -5.87 8.81
N GLU A 213 -3.60 -6.29 9.39
CA GLU A 213 -4.21 -7.60 9.12
C GLU A 213 -4.61 -7.73 7.64
N TYR A 214 -5.24 -6.69 7.08
CA TYR A 214 -5.66 -6.67 5.68
C TYR A 214 -4.47 -6.83 4.72
N LEU A 215 -3.44 -6.00 4.86
CA LEU A 215 -2.24 -6.06 4.02
C LEU A 215 -1.49 -7.39 4.18
N THR A 216 -1.42 -7.92 5.40
CA THR A 216 -0.81 -9.23 5.67
C THR A 216 -1.56 -10.35 4.96
N ALA A 217 -2.89 -10.31 4.92
CA ALA A 217 -3.72 -11.30 4.24
C ALA A 217 -3.62 -11.25 2.71
N VAL A 218 -3.36 -10.07 2.13
CA VAL A 218 -3.19 -9.89 0.67
C VAL A 218 -1.77 -10.18 0.18
N ARG A 219 -0.75 -10.04 1.05
CA ARG A 219 0.66 -10.08 0.66
C ARG A 219 1.02 -11.25 -0.25
N GLY A 220 1.60 -10.92 -1.41
CA GLY A 220 2.03 -11.89 -2.41
C GLY A 220 0.92 -12.49 -3.27
N ARG A 221 -0.34 -12.07 -3.10
CA ARG A 221 -1.50 -12.63 -3.80
C ARG A 221 -2.16 -11.64 -4.76
N ALA A 222 -2.12 -10.35 -4.42
CA ALA A 222 -2.61 -9.24 -5.23
C ALA A 222 -1.93 -7.93 -4.81
N TYR A 223 -2.10 -6.88 -5.61
CA TYR A 223 -1.80 -5.51 -5.19
C TYR A 223 -2.95 -4.95 -4.35
N VAL A 224 -2.67 -3.88 -3.60
CA VAL A 224 -3.70 -3.17 -2.83
C VAL A 224 -3.74 -1.71 -3.25
N ASP A 225 -4.93 -1.17 -3.42
CA ASP A 225 -5.16 0.27 -3.47
C ASP A 225 -5.72 0.75 -2.13
N ILE A 226 -5.15 1.80 -1.55
CA ILE A 226 -5.57 2.33 -0.25
C ILE A 226 -6.22 3.69 -0.45
N ASP A 227 -7.55 3.75 -0.34
CA ASP A 227 -8.37 4.95 -0.39
C ASP A 227 -8.77 5.45 1.03
N LYS A 228 -9.50 6.57 1.08
CA LYS A 228 -10.06 7.25 2.25
C LYS A 228 -9.05 7.67 3.30
N CYS A 229 -7.78 7.76 2.90
CA CYS A 229 -6.71 8.42 3.62
C CYS A 229 -7.05 9.90 3.87
N THR A 230 -7.88 10.14 4.88
CA THR A 230 -8.47 11.43 5.24
C THR A 230 -7.98 11.88 6.62
N GLY A 231 -7.62 13.16 6.71
CA GLY A 231 -7.07 13.76 7.91
C GLY A 231 -5.54 13.95 7.84
N GLN A 232 -5.05 14.96 8.53
CA GLN A 232 -3.65 15.37 8.47
C GLN A 232 -2.71 14.26 8.99
N GLY A 233 -1.69 13.92 8.21
CA GLY A 233 -0.64 12.97 8.61
C GLY A 233 -1.05 11.49 8.51
N ILE A 234 -2.21 11.17 7.95
CA ILE A 234 -2.66 9.78 7.78
C ILE A 234 -1.74 9.00 6.83
N PHE A 235 -1.23 9.64 5.77
CA PHE A 235 -0.30 8.98 4.83
C PHE A 235 0.99 8.54 5.50
N GLY A 236 1.48 9.28 6.50
CA GLY A 236 2.60 8.85 7.35
C GLY A 236 2.32 7.53 8.06
N LYS A 237 1.17 7.44 8.73
CA LYS A 237 0.76 6.22 9.44
C LYS A 237 0.51 5.04 8.51
N VAL A 238 -0.10 5.30 7.35
CA VAL A 238 -0.34 4.26 6.33
C VAL A 238 0.99 3.75 5.79
N ALA A 239 1.92 4.66 5.43
CA ALA A 239 3.26 4.28 4.97
C ALA A 239 4.03 3.44 6.00
N ASP A 240 3.90 3.77 7.29
CA ASP A 240 4.50 2.96 8.36
C ASP A 240 3.95 1.52 8.37
N VAL A 241 2.63 1.34 8.25
CA VAL A 241 2.02 0.01 8.19
C VAL A 241 2.41 -0.74 6.92
N VAL A 242 2.41 -0.07 5.76
CA VAL A 242 2.81 -0.65 4.47
C VAL A 242 4.29 -1.08 4.50
N CYS A 243 5.16 -0.28 5.12
CA CYS A 243 6.57 -0.60 5.28
C CYS A 243 6.78 -1.83 6.17
N ARG A 244 6.18 -1.86 7.36
CA ARG A 244 6.33 -2.98 8.32
C ARG A 244 5.74 -4.30 7.80
N THR A 245 4.70 -4.23 6.97
CA THR A 245 4.09 -5.43 6.35
C THR A 245 4.85 -5.92 5.12
N GLY A 246 5.87 -5.19 4.65
CA GLY A 246 6.67 -5.53 3.47
C GLY A 246 5.90 -5.32 2.15
N MET A 247 5.02 -4.32 2.11
CA MET A 247 4.06 -4.11 1.01
C MET A 247 4.36 -2.85 0.17
N MET A 248 5.52 -2.22 0.34
CA MET A 248 5.88 -0.98 -0.38
C MET A 248 5.84 -1.12 -1.91
N GLU A 249 6.24 -2.29 -2.41
CA GLU A 249 6.17 -2.65 -3.83
C GLU A 249 4.89 -3.42 -4.19
N ALA A 250 3.86 -3.35 -3.36
CA ALA A 250 2.56 -3.98 -3.61
C ALA A 250 1.35 -3.08 -3.33
N VAL A 251 1.56 -1.82 -2.97
CA VAL A 251 0.51 -0.86 -2.61
C VAL A 251 0.52 0.35 -3.54
N PHE A 252 -0.68 0.72 -4.01
CA PHE A 252 -0.98 2.04 -4.54
C PHE A 252 -1.46 2.95 -3.41
N PHE A 253 -0.94 4.18 -3.38
CA PHE A 253 -1.38 5.22 -2.47
C PHE A 253 -2.36 6.12 -3.20
N TYR A 254 -3.65 5.92 -2.99
CA TYR A 254 -4.67 6.73 -3.66
C TYR A 254 -4.69 8.16 -3.12
N SER A 255 -4.93 9.12 -4.02
CA SER A 255 -5.15 10.51 -3.67
C SER A 255 -6.20 11.17 -4.56
N GLY A 256 -7.28 11.65 -3.95
CA GLY A 256 -8.36 12.36 -4.67
C GLY A 256 -8.01 13.80 -5.10
N VAL A 257 -6.92 14.38 -4.57
CA VAL A 257 -6.56 15.80 -4.82
C VAL A 257 -5.04 16.00 -4.90
N GLU A 258 -4.59 17.08 -5.54
CA GLU A 258 -3.16 17.35 -5.68
C GLU A 258 -2.40 17.43 -4.33
N GLU A 259 -3.04 17.97 -3.28
CA GLU A 259 -2.41 18.06 -1.95
C GLU A 259 -2.14 16.69 -1.33
N GLY A 260 -3.02 15.70 -1.53
CA GLY A 260 -2.78 14.33 -1.09
C GLY A 260 -1.59 13.70 -1.83
N THR A 261 -1.48 13.96 -3.14
CA THR A 261 -0.33 13.51 -3.95
C THR A 261 0.98 14.08 -3.41
N ARG A 262 0.98 15.37 -3.05
CA ARG A 262 2.13 16.03 -2.44
C ARG A 262 2.49 15.46 -1.07
N GLU A 263 1.49 15.18 -0.24
CA GLU A 263 1.71 14.56 1.08
C GLU A 263 2.32 13.17 0.93
N VAL A 264 1.78 12.32 0.05
CA VAL A 264 2.32 10.97 -0.21
C VAL A 264 3.79 11.05 -0.64
N LEU A 265 4.12 11.89 -1.64
CA LEU A 265 5.51 12.05 -2.11
C LEU A 265 6.44 12.64 -1.05
N GLY A 266 5.91 13.41 -0.10
CA GLY A 266 6.67 13.95 1.03
C GLY A 266 6.96 12.91 2.12
N VAL A 267 6.15 11.85 2.23
CA VAL A 267 6.32 10.75 3.19
C VAL A 267 7.14 9.62 2.57
N VAL A 268 6.85 9.27 1.32
CA VAL A 268 7.49 8.20 0.57
C VAL A 268 7.89 8.74 -0.81
N GLU A 269 9.18 9.06 -0.95
CA GLU A 269 9.73 9.65 -2.18
C GLU A 269 9.46 8.78 -3.42
N ASP A 270 9.58 7.46 -3.27
CA ASP A 270 9.34 6.46 -4.30
C ASP A 270 7.96 5.78 -4.15
N ALA A 271 6.91 6.53 -3.82
CA ALA A 271 5.55 5.96 -3.73
C ALA A 271 4.99 5.56 -5.11
N ASN A 272 4.23 4.46 -5.14
CA ASN A 272 3.30 4.18 -6.24
C ASN A 272 2.03 5.02 -6.06
N VAL A 273 2.12 6.33 -6.31
CA VAL A 273 0.96 7.23 -6.16
C VAL A 273 -0.09 6.92 -7.23
N TYR A 274 -1.36 6.93 -6.81
CA TYR A 274 -2.51 6.71 -7.69
C TYR A 274 -3.52 7.87 -7.56
N PRO A 275 -3.34 8.96 -8.32
CA PRO A 275 -4.19 10.13 -8.19
C PRO A 275 -5.50 10.01 -8.97
N TRP A 276 -6.52 10.73 -8.52
CA TRP A 276 -7.65 11.13 -9.35
C TRP A 276 -7.22 12.14 -10.43
N VAL A 277 -7.96 12.20 -11.55
CA VAL A 277 -7.75 13.23 -12.59
C VAL A 277 -7.75 14.63 -11.96
N GLY A 278 -6.72 15.42 -12.27
CA GLY A 278 -6.45 16.73 -11.65
C GLY A 278 -5.34 16.70 -10.59
N GLY A 279 -5.06 15.54 -9.96
CA GLY A 279 -3.97 15.37 -9.00
C GLY A 279 -2.64 14.85 -9.58
N HIS A 280 -2.58 14.61 -10.91
CA HIS A 280 -1.48 13.92 -11.57
C HIS A 280 -0.31 14.82 -12.01
N LYS A 281 -0.48 16.16 -12.00
CA LYS A 281 0.54 17.09 -12.52
C LYS A 281 1.88 17.00 -11.78
N LEU A 282 1.86 16.70 -10.48
CA LEU A 282 3.06 16.49 -9.69
C LEU A 282 3.86 15.25 -10.10
N LEU A 283 3.26 14.35 -10.88
CA LEU A 283 3.89 13.12 -11.35
C LEU A 283 4.54 13.27 -12.72
N GLU A 284 4.34 14.41 -13.40
CA GLU A 284 4.93 14.70 -14.70
C GLU A 284 6.47 14.63 -14.63
N GLY A 285 7.07 13.90 -15.57
CA GLY A 285 8.52 13.81 -15.71
C GLY A 285 9.24 12.93 -14.67
N LEU A 286 8.53 12.42 -13.66
CA LEU A 286 9.11 11.43 -12.75
C LEU A 286 9.45 10.14 -13.53
N PRO A 287 10.54 9.44 -13.19
CA PRO A 287 11.06 8.30 -13.97
C PRO A 287 10.24 7.00 -13.77
N ARG A 288 8.96 7.11 -13.43
CA ARG A 288 8.04 6.01 -13.15
C ARG A 288 6.81 6.08 -14.03
N THR A 289 6.02 5.03 -13.97
CA THR A 289 4.74 4.93 -14.66
C THR A 289 3.64 4.91 -13.63
N PHE A 290 2.64 5.76 -13.82
CA PHE A 290 1.55 5.94 -12.88
C PHE A 290 0.21 5.73 -13.58
N PHE A 291 -0.73 5.15 -12.85
CA PHE A 291 -2.14 5.21 -13.23
C PHE A 291 -2.74 6.57 -12.85
N VAL A 292 -3.82 6.96 -13.49
CA VAL A 292 -4.68 8.09 -13.09
C VAL A 292 -6.13 7.62 -13.13
N GLN A 293 -6.90 7.89 -12.06
CA GLN A 293 -8.28 7.44 -11.93
C GLN A 293 -9.27 8.48 -12.44
N THR A 294 -10.25 8.02 -13.22
CA THR A 294 -11.51 8.73 -13.50
C THR A 294 -12.68 7.75 -13.31
N SER A 295 -13.90 8.16 -13.64
CA SER A 295 -15.09 7.32 -13.61
C SER A 295 -15.77 7.22 -14.96
N TYR A 296 -16.37 6.06 -15.24
CA TYR A 296 -17.37 5.95 -16.27
C TYR A 296 -18.74 6.38 -15.71
N ALA A 297 -19.47 7.12 -16.53
CA ALA A 297 -20.86 7.49 -16.30
C ALA A 297 -21.59 7.52 -17.66
N THR A 298 -22.82 7.02 -17.65
CA THR A 298 -23.66 6.88 -18.85
C THR A 298 -24.08 8.23 -19.44
N GLU A 299 -24.63 8.21 -20.66
CA GLU A 299 -25.24 9.39 -21.30
C GLU A 299 -24.26 10.55 -21.52
N GLY A 300 -22.99 10.24 -21.81
CA GLY A 300 -21.96 11.25 -22.06
C GLY A 300 -21.53 12.04 -20.82
N ARG A 301 -21.85 11.56 -19.62
CA ARG A 301 -21.49 12.21 -18.34
C ARG A 301 -20.12 11.79 -17.79
N SER A 302 -19.44 10.85 -18.45
CA SER A 302 -18.09 10.42 -18.10
C SER A 302 -17.11 11.61 -18.05
N PRO A 303 -16.43 11.87 -16.92
CA PRO A 303 -15.45 12.95 -16.82
C PRO A 303 -14.27 12.74 -17.77
N SER A 304 -13.78 13.85 -18.35
CA SER A 304 -12.61 13.83 -19.23
C SER A 304 -11.34 13.45 -18.46
N LEU A 305 -10.44 12.71 -19.12
CA LEU A 305 -9.08 12.47 -18.64
C LEU A 305 -8.19 13.73 -18.70
N GLY A 306 -8.63 14.82 -19.34
CA GLY A 306 -7.84 16.03 -19.51
C GLY A 306 -6.52 15.77 -20.25
N ASP A 307 -5.44 16.39 -19.75
CA ASP A 307 -4.06 16.25 -20.22
C ASP A 307 -3.35 15.00 -19.68
N SER A 308 -3.99 14.20 -18.80
CA SER A 308 -3.31 13.12 -18.07
C SER A 308 -2.59 12.11 -18.98
N VAL A 309 -3.24 11.70 -20.09
CA VAL A 309 -2.66 10.72 -21.04
C VAL A 309 -1.49 11.32 -21.81
N GLU A 310 -1.59 12.59 -22.18
CA GLU A 310 -0.51 13.33 -22.86
C GLU A 310 0.72 13.47 -21.95
N LEU A 311 0.49 13.58 -20.63
CA LEU A 311 1.52 13.58 -19.59
C LEU A 311 2.05 12.18 -19.24
N GLY A 312 1.64 11.14 -19.96
CA GLY A 312 2.14 9.77 -19.82
C GLY A 312 1.48 8.95 -18.72
N MET A 313 0.37 9.41 -18.14
CA MET A 313 -0.41 8.64 -17.17
C MET A 313 -1.23 7.57 -17.88
N ILE A 314 -1.40 6.42 -17.22
CA ILE A 314 -2.21 5.32 -17.72
C ILE A 314 -3.63 5.45 -17.17
N PRO A 315 -4.67 5.47 -18.02
CA PRO A 315 -6.03 5.60 -17.50
C PRO A 315 -6.48 4.37 -16.72
N SER A 316 -7.07 4.66 -15.57
CA SER A 316 -7.88 3.76 -14.77
C SER A 316 -9.29 4.32 -14.63
N VAL A 317 -10.31 3.46 -14.76
CA VAL A 317 -11.70 3.90 -14.82
C VAL A 317 -12.54 3.14 -13.81
N CYS A 318 -13.29 3.87 -12.98
CA CYS A 318 -14.30 3.30 -12.10
C CYS A 318 -15.56 2.94 -12.90
N LEU A 319 -15.96 1.67 -12.86
CA LEU A 319 -17.23 1.16 -13.37
C LEU A 319 -18.09 0.71 -12.17
N LEU A 320 -18.62 1.69 -11.43
CA LEU A 320 -19.23 1.49 -10.11
C LEU A 320 -20.64 2.06 -10.01
N TRP A 321 -21.54 1.31 -9.37
CA TRP A 321 -22.92 1.75 -9.09
C TRP A 321 -22.97 3.05 -8.31
N VAL A 322 -22.12 3.21 -7.29
CA VAL A 322 -22.16 4.35 -6.35
C VAL A 322 -21.89 5.71 -7.01
N LEU A 323 -21.30 5.72 -8.21
CA LEU A 323 -20.95 6.95 -8.93
C LEU A 323 -22.07 7.42 -9.86
N ASP A 324 -22.78 6.50 -10.51
CA ASP A 324 -23.74 6.84 -11.57
C ASP A 324 -25.18 6.36 -11.29
N GLN A 325 -25.36 5.35 -10.43
CA GLN A 325 -26.62 4.61 -10.17
C GLN A 325 -27.31 4.02 -11.41
N ALA A 326 -26.78 4.22 -12.61
CA ALA A 326 -27.21 3.54 -13.83
C ALA A 326 -26.36 2.30 -14.15
N ILE A 327 -25.17 2.18 -13.55
CA ILE A 327 -24.27 1.03 -13.66
C ILE A 327 -24.73 -0.02 -12.65
N PRO A 328 -25.10 -1.26 -13.04
CA PRO A 328 -25.59 -2.26 -12.08
C PRO A 328 -24.53 -2.61 -11.02
N GLU A 329 -24.97 -2.71 -9.76
CA GLU A 329 -24.07 -2.97 -8.61
C GLU A 329 -23.57 -4.43 -8.53
N TYR A 330 -24.34 -5.39 -9.07
CA TYR A 330 -24.09 -6.83 -8.94
C TYR A 330 -24.08 -7.57 -10.27
N ALA A 331 -23.95 -6.83 -11.38
CA ALA A 331 -23.86 -7.41 -12.70
C ALA A 331 -23.02 -6.51 -13.61
N LEU A 332 -22.38 -7.12 -14.59
CA LEU A 332 -21.75 -6.38 -15.69
C LEU A 332 -22.77 -6.15 -16.80
N ASP A 333 -22.86 -4.92 -17.31
CA ASP A 333 -23.53 -4.61 -18.57
C ASP A 333 -22.50 -4.51 -19.70
N ASP A 334 -22.52 -5.48 -20.61
CA ASP A 334 -21.59 -5.54 -21.76
C ASP A 334 -21.66 -4.27 -22.63
N ARG A 335 -22.83 -3.62 -22.74
CA ARG A 335 -22.98 -2.39 -23.54
C ARG A 335 -22.30 -1.21 -22.87
N GLN A 336 -22.41 -1.12 -21.54
CA GLN A 336 -21.72 -0.08 -20.77
C GLN A 336 -20.20 -0.31 -20.78
N LEU A 337 -19.75 -1.57 -20.76
CA LEU A 337 -18.35 -1.91 -20.93
C LEU A 337 -17.83 -1.53 -22.33
N ASP A 338 -18.60 -1.79 -23.39
CA ASP A 338 -18.26 -1.36 -24.75
C ASP A 338 -18.16 0.17 -24.83
N GLU A 339 -19.14 0.89 -24.29
CA GLU A 339 -19.12 2.36 -24.25
C GLU A 339 -17.92 2.89 -23.44
N LEU A 340 -17.56 2.25 -22.32
CA LEU A 340 -16.37 2.59 -21.54
C LEU A 340 -15.11 2.53 -22.41
N PHE A 341 -14.96 1.49 -23.24
CA PHE A 341 -13.80 1.37 -24.14
C PHE A 341 -13.84 2.38 -25.30
N ASP A 342 -15.02 2.75 -25.79
CA ASP A 342 -15.15 3.79 -26.80
C ASP A 342 -14.75 5.17 -26.25
N ILE A 343 -15.10 5.47 -24.99
CA ILE A 343 -14.75 6.72 -24.32
C ILE A 343 -13.28 6.73 -23.89
N PHE A 344 -12.78 5.62 -23.36
CA PHE A 344 -11.44 5.48 -22.79
C PHE A 344 -10.63 4.37 -23.49
N PRO A 345 -10.25 4.51 -24.77
CA PRO A 345 -9.63 3.44 -25.56
C PRO A 345 -8.24 3.00 -25.04
N THR A 346 -7.61 3.84 -24.21
CA THR A 346 -6.31 3.57 -23.60
C THR A 346 -6.41 3.09 -22.16
N VAL A 347 -7.62 2.82 -21.63
CA VAL A 347 -7.80 2.27 -20.28
C VAL A 347 -7.05 0.95 -20.09
N ARG A 348 -6.38 0.81 -18.95
CA ARG A 348 -5.62 -0.39 -18.59
C ARG A 348 -5.88 -0.88 -17.18
N MET A 349 -6.76 -0.22 -16.44
CA MET A 349 -7.26 -0.71 -15.16
C MET A 349 -8.73 -0.31 -15.00
N ILE A 350 -9.60 -1.24 -14.63
CA ILE A 350 -11.00 -0.97 -14.36
C ILE A 350 -11.32 -1.39 -12.93
N GLN A 351 -11.90 -0.48 -12.16
CA GLN A 351 -12.41 -0.77 -10.83
C GLN A 351 -13.88 -1.18 -10.91
N THR A 352 -14.27 -2.25 -10.22
CA THR A 352 -15.63 -2.80 -10.27
C THR A 352 -16.03 -3.50 -8.97
N ASP A 353 -17.34 -3.66 -8.76
CA ASP A 353 -17.92 -4.52 -7.71
C ASP A 353 -18.10 -5.98 -8.17
N VAL A 354 -17.86 -6.27 -9.46
CA VAL A 354 -18.07 -7.58 -10.10
C VAL A 354 -16.84 -8.09 -10.86
N PRO A 355 -15.71 -8.32 -10.15
CA PRO A 355 -14.43 -8.62 -10.79
C PRO A 355 -14.46 -9.87 -11.65
N ALA A 356 -15.15 -10.94 -11.24
CA ALA A 356 -15.18 -12.21 -11.98
C ALA A 356 -15.82 -12.07 -13.37
N GLU A 357 -16.93 -11.35 -13.49
CA GLU A 357 -17.61 -11.16 -14.77
C GLU A 357 -16.88 -10.17 -15.65
N LEU A 358 -16.29 -9.13 -15.06
CA LEU A 358 -15.42 -8.23 -15.81
C LEU A 358 -14.21 -8.98 -16.37
N ILE A 359 -13.58 -9.86 -15.59
CA ILE A 359 -12.49 -10.73 -16.04
C ILE A 359 -12.95 -11.59 -17.22
N ALA A 360 -14.07 -12.30 -17.10
CA ALA A 360 -14.61 -13.13 -18.18
C ALA A 360 -14.94 -12.32 -19.45
N ALA A 361 -15.41 -11.07 -19.32
CA ALA A 361 -15.66 -10.19 -20.44
C ALA A 361 -14.36 -9.70 -21.11
N LEU A 362 -13.34 -9.37 -20.32
CA LEU A 362 -12.02 -8.97 -20.83
C LEU A 362 -11.31 -10.13 -21.54
N GLU A 363 -11.44 -11.38 -21.06
CA GLU A 363 -10.92 -12.58 -21.72
C GLU A 363 -11.52 -12.76 -23.13
N LYS A 364 -12.84 -12.62 -23.26
CA LYS A 364 -13.53 -12.68 -24.56
C LYS A 364 -13.06 -11.60 -25.54
N LYS A 365 -12.58 -10.46 -25.01
CA LYS A 365 -12.02 -9.35 -25.79
C LYS A 365 -10.50 -9.49 -26.05
N GLY A 366 -9.85 -10.53 -25.52
CA GLY A 366 -8.39 -10.72 -25.65
C GLY A 366 -7.58 -9.69 -24.85
N LEU A 367 -8.14 -9.18 -23.75
CA LEU A 367 -7.55 -8.16 -22.88
C LEU A 367 -7.08 -8.74 -21.54
N ARG A 368 -6.89 -10.06 -21.46
CA ARG A 368 -6.43 -10.78 -20.27
C ARG A 368 -5.17 -11.60 -20.51
#